data_AF-A0A6V7Y6V9-F1
#
_entry.id   AF-A0A6V7Y6V9-F1
#
_cell.length_a   1.000
_cell.length_b   1.000
_cell.length_c   1.000
_cell.angle_alpha   90.00
_cell.angle_beta   90.00
_cell.angle_gamma   90.00
#
_symmetry.space_group_name_H-M   'P 1'
#
loop_
_entity.id
_entity.type
_entity.pdbx_description
1 polymer ?
#
loop_
_entity_poly.entity_id
_entity_poly.type
_entity_poly.pdbx_seq_one_letter_code
_entity_poly.pdbx_strand_id
1 'polypeptide(L)'
;MNSIQITKIMESNPQTNQVFKGCLSCDQLPDYSSIQYPAAFILNLDPQNLEGSHWVAIYAEGKERPINYFDSLTLFNIQKPKDGCIINNFLRHFPYILRNCKPYQSPLAKTCAHHCICFIFFLSQNCTFNEYINMLDRETNPDLFVKKFVDKMIKYFFCSSIYYHRKYLDI
;
A
#
# COMPACT_ATOMS: atom_id res chain seq x y z
N MET A 1 -1.33 -11.05 5.70
CA MET A 1 -1.59 -9.90 6.59
C MET A 1 -3.02 -9.45 6.32
N ASN A 2 -3.81 -9.24 7.36
CA ASN A 2 -5.20 -8.77 7.21
C ASN A 2 -5.30 -7.24 7.35
N SER A 3 -6.47 -6.68 7.08
CA SER A 3 -6.72 -5.23 7.14
C SER A 3 -6.43 -4.64 8.53
N ILE A 4 -6.79 -5.33 9.61
CA ILE A 4 -6.53 -4.87 10.98
C ILE A 4 -5.01 -4.71 11.23
N GLN A 5 -4.22 -5.69 10.80
CA GLN A 5 -2.77 -5.64 10.92
C GLN A 5 -2.17 -4.51 10.07
N ILE A 6 -2.62 -4.37 8.82
CA ILE A 6 -2.17 -3.30 7.91
C ILE A 6 -2.48 -1.94 8.51
N THR A 7 -3.74 -1.69 8.88
CA THR A 7 -4.20 -0.43 9.46
C THR A 7 -3.38 -0.07 10.69
N LYS A 8 -3.18 -1.02 11.61
CA LYS A 8 -2.36 -0.78 12.81
C LYS A 8 -0.93 -0.37 12.45
N ILE A 9 -0.29 -1.00 11.47
CA ILE A 9 1.07 -0.65 11.04
C ILE A 9 1.09 0.76 10.43
N MET A 10 0.15 1.06 9.53
CA MET A 10 0.09 2.33 8.81
C MET A 10 -0.24 3.52 9.72
N GLU A 11 -1.18 3.36 10.65
CA GLU A 11 -1.55 4.41 11.60
C GLU A 11 -0.51 4.60 12.70
N SER A 12 0.26 3.56 13.01
CA SER A 12 1.31 3.63 14.04
C SER A 12 2.54 4.44 13.63
N ASN A 13 2.76 4.65 12.33
CA ASN A 13 3.88 5.41 11.83
C ASN A 13 3.44 6.85 11.48
N PRO A 14 4.08 7.90 12.03
CA PRO A 14 3.63 9.27 11.84
C PRO A 14 3.54 9.74 10.38
N GLN A 15 4.41 9.24 9.49
CA GLN A 15 4.42 9.65 8.08
C GLN A 15 3.27 9.00 7.32
N THR A 16 3.08 7.70 7.49
CA THR A 16 1.99 6.99 6.81
C THR A 16 0.63 7.35 7.38
N ASN A 17 0.52 7.65 8.69
CA ASN A 17 -0.75 8.01 9.33
C ASN A 17 -1.39 9.29 8.76
N GLN A 18 -0.58 10.24 8.25
CA GLN A 18 -1.10 11.48 7.67
C GLN A 18 -1.79 11.27 6.33
N VAL A 19 -1.31 10.29 5.56
CA VAL A 19 -1.75 10.04 4.18
C VAL A 19 -2.70 8.85 4.08
N PHE A 20 -2.58 7.86 4.97
CA PHE A 20 -3.32 6.61 4.89
C PHE A 20 -4.81 6.82 5.20
N LYS A 21 -5.67 6.41 4.26
CA LYS A 21 -7.13 6.56 4.35
C LYS A 21 -7.85 5.23 4.60
N GLY A 22 -7.11 4.12 4.67
CA GLY A 22 -7.65 2.83 5.08
C GLY A 22 -7.36 1.67 4.12
N CYS A 23 -7.75 0.48 4.58
CA CYS A 23 -7.85 -0.71 3.76
C CYS A 23 -9.27 -0.80 3.19
N LEU A 24 -9.42 -0.93 1.88
CA LEU A 24 -10.72 -1.03 1.22
C LEU A 24 -10.79 -2.31 0.38
N SER A 25 -11.97 -2.90 0.22
CA SER A 25 -12.20 -3.86 -0.86
C SER A 25 -12.40 -3.15 -2.20
N CYS A 26 -12.29 -3.88 -3.31
CA CYS A 26 -12.35 -3.27 -4.64
C CYS A 26 -13.69 -2.57 -4.93
N ASP A 27 -14.77 -3.01 -4.29
CA ASP A 27 -16.14 -2.48 -4.38
C ASP A 27 -16.44 -1.34 -3.39
N GLN A 28 -15.46 -0.95 -2.57
CA GLN A 28 -15.59 0.11 -1.56
C GLN A 28 -14.69 1.32 -1.84
N LEU A 29 -14.32 1.52 -3.11
CA LEU A 29 -13.53 2.67 -3.51
C LEU A 29 -14.31 3.98 -3.30
N PRO A 30 -13.65 5.05 -2.84
CA PRO A 30 -14.31 6.34 -2.65
C PRO A 30 -14.70 6.95 -4.00
N ASP A 31 -15.61 7.93 -3.96
CA ASP A 31 -15.81 8.81 -5.11
C ASP A 31 -14.51 9.59 -5.38
N TYR A 32 -14.03 9.56 -6.62
CA TYR A 32 -12.79 10.21 -7.03
C TYR A 32 -12.79 11.72 -6.74
N SER A 33 -13.97 12.36 -6.78
CA SER A 33 -14.13 13.78 -6.50
C SER A 33 -14.04 14.13 -5.01
N SER A 34 -14.19 13.13 -4.13
CA SER A 34 -14.17 13.28 -2.67
C SER A 34 -12.79 13.07 -2.03
N ILE A 35 -11.78 12.70 -2.83
CA ILE A 35 -10.45 12.37 -2.31
C ILE A 35 -9.77 13.62 -1.73
N GLN A 36 -9.39 13.53 -0.45
CA GLN A 36 -8.59 14.53 0.24
C GLN A 36 -7.10 14.19 0.12
N TYR A 37 -6.38 14.99 -0.66
CA TYR A 37 -4.96 14.78 -0.94
C TYR A 37 -4.05 15.38 0.15
N PRO A 38 -2.87 14.77 0.43
CA PRO A 38 -2.43 13.47 -0.06
C PRO A 38 -3.24 12.32 0.54
N ALA A 39 -3.47 11.27 -0.26
CA ALA A 39 -4.23 10.09 0.14
C ALA A 39 -3.52 8.81 -0.29
N ALA A 40 -3.55 7.80 0.59
CA ALA A 40 -3.06 6.48 0.30
C ALA A 40 -4.08 5.41 0.71
N PHE A 41 -4.30 4.43 -0.15
CA PHE A 41 -5.23 3.34 0.06
C PHE A 41 -4.52 2.01 -0.16
N ILE A 42 -4.83 1.02 0.67
CA ILE A 42 -4.46 -0.38 0.41
C ILE A 42 -5.74 -1.13 0.05
N LEU A 43 -5.79 -1.65 -1.17
CA LEU A 43 -7.00 -2.22 -1.74
C LEU A 43 -6.89 -3.73 -1.81
N ASN A 44 -7.92 -4.44 -1.36
CA ASN A 44 -8.09 -5.84 -1.69
C ASN A 44 -8.71 -5.96 -3.09
N LEU A 45 -8.21 -6.87 -3.92
CA LEU A 45 -8.80 -7.14 -5.24
C LEU A 45 -10.16 -7.84 -5.17
N ASP A 46 -10.47 -8.52 -4.07
CA ASP A 46 -11.77 -9.12 -3.87
C ASP A 46 -12.78 -8.13 -3.26
N PRO A 47 -14.10 -8.33 -3.53
CA PRO A 47 -15.17 -7.62 -2.85
C PRO A 47 -15.22 -7.88 -1.34
N GLN A 48 -15.88 -7.00 -0.59
CA GLN A 48 -15.92 -7.05 0.89
C GLN A 48 -16.44 -8.39 1.45
N ASN A 49 -17.33 -9.07 0.72
CA ASN A 49 -17.95 -10.31 1.15
C ASN A 49 -17.09 -11.57 0.92
N LEU A 50 -15.89 -11.42 0.36
CA LEU A 50 -14.94 -12.52 0.14
C LEU A 50 -13.74 -12.43 1.11
N GLU A 51 -13.01 -13.54 1.24
CA GLU A 51 -11.88 -13.66 2.19
C GLU A 51 -10.69 -12.75 1.85
N GLY A 52 -10.61 -12.24 0.61
CA GLY A 52 -9.55 -11.37 0.13
C GLY A 52 -8.35 -12.13 -0.44
N SER A 53 -8.02 -11.85 -1.71
CA SER A 53 -7.04 -12.62 -2.48
C SER A 53 -5.69 -11.92 -2.62
N HIS A 54 -5.69 -10.61 -2.82
CA HIS A 54 -4.49 -9.84 -3.15
C HIS A 54 -4.62 -8.39 -2.72
N TRP A 55 -3.50 -7.81 -2.26
CA TRP A 55 -3.42 -6.41 -1.85
C TRP A 55 -2.64 -5.61 -2.89
N VAL A 56 -3.20 -4.45 -3.28
CA VAL A 56 -2.55 -3.45 -4.13
C VAL A 56 -2.58 -2.09 -3.43
N ALA A 57 -1.71 -1.17 -3.82
CA ALA A 57 -1.63 0.15 -3.20
C ALA A 57 -1.89 1.27 -4.20
N ILE A 58 -2.59 2.31 -3.73
CA ILE A 58 -2.75 3.58 -4.44
C ILE A 58 -2.16 4.69 -3.58
N TYR A 59 -1.39 5.57 -4.20
CA TYR A 59 -0.91 6.82 -3.60
C TYR A 59 -1.21 8.00 -4.51
N ALA A 60 -1.99 8.94 -3.98
CA ALA A 60 -2.47 10.13 -4.64
C ALA A 60 -1.85 11.36 -3.96
N GLU A 61 -0.85 11.96 -4.58
CA GLU A 61 -0.13 13.11 -4.01
C GLU A 61 -0.94 14.40 -4.05
N GLY A 62 -1.65 14.63 -5.16
CA GLY A 62 -2.44 15.83 -5.40
C GLY A 62 -3.37 15.66 -6.59
N LYS A 63 -4.38 16.54 -6.70
CA LYS A 63 -5.41 16.48 -7.74
C LYS A 63 -4.85 16.54 -9.17
N GLU A 64 -3.83 17.38 -9.38
CA GLU A 64 -3.19 17.60 -10.68
C GLU A 64 -1.92 16.75 -10.89
N ARG A 65 -1.66 15.78 -10.00
CA ARG A 65 -0.50 14.88 -10.07
C ARG A 65 -0.93 13.49 -10.58
N PRO A 66 0.00 12.71 -11.17
CA PRO A 66 -0.29 11.33 -11.48
C PRO A 66 -0.69 10.51 -10.24
N ILE A 67 -1.65 9.62 -10.40
CA ILE A 67 -1.95 8.60 -9.40
C ILE A 67 -0.91 7.50 -9.50
N ASN A 68 -0.32 7.12 -8.37
CA ASN A 68 0.62 6.03 -8.31
C ASN A 68 -0.12 4.76 -7.90
N TYR A 69 -0.17 3.78 -8.79
CA TYR A 69 -0.76 2.47 -8.56
C TYR A 69 0.35 1.42 -8.49
N PHE A 70 0.36 0.61 -7.45
CA PHE A 70 1.37 -0.42 -7.27
C PHE A 70 0.73 -1.79 -7.02
N ASP A 71 1.14 -2.75 -7.85
CA ASP A 71 0.72 -4.14 -7.79
C ASP A 71 1.97 -5.03 -7.85
N SER A 72 2.34 -5.61 -6.70
CA SER A 72 3.56 -6.40 -6.56
C SER A 72 3.60 -7.65 -7.45
N LEU A 73 2.45 -8.18 -7.87
CA LEU A 73 2.35 -9.31 -8.79
C LEU A 73 2.13 -8.87 -10.24
N THR A 74 1.87 -7.58 -10.48
CA THR A 74 1.45 -7.04 -11.78
C THR A 74 0.31 -7.83 -12.41
N LEU A 75 -0.64 -8.30 -11.59
CA LEU A 75 -1.84 -8.99 -12.05
C LEU A 75 -2.64 -8.12 -13.03
N PHE A 76 -2.55 -6.80 -12.89
CA PHE A 76 -3.08 -5.85 -13.87
C PHE A 76 -2.60 -6.11 -15.31
N ASN A 77 -1.37 -6.58 -15.50
CA ASN A 77 -0.80 -6.86 -16.82
C ASN A 77 -1.07 -8.30 -17.30
N ILE A 78 -1.27 -9.23 -16.36
CA ILE A 78 -1.45 -10.67 -16.63
C ILE A 78 -2.92 -10.99 -16.87
N GLN A 79 -3.80 -10.47 -16.04
CA GLN A 79 -5.22 -10.42 -16.29
C GLN A 79 -5.44 -9.13 -17.07
N LYS A 80 -5.41 -9.17 -18.41
CA LYS A 80 -5.90 -8.06 -19.24
C LYS A 80 -7.15 -7.54 -18.54
N PRO A 81 -7.17 -6.28 -18.06
CA PRO A 81 -8.30 -5.83 -17.29
C PRO A 81 -9.49 -5.92 -18.22
N LYS A 82 -10.38 -6.87 -17.94
CA LYS A 82 -11.66 -6.93 -18.64
C LYS A 82 -12.28 -5.55 -18.40
N ASP A 83 -12.79 -4.93 -19.46
CA ASP A 83 -13.63 -3.76 -19.31
C ASP A 83 -14.66 -4.07 -18.21
N GLY A 84 -14.67 -3.25 -17.14
CA GLY A 84 -15.50 -3.48 -15.95
C GLY A 84 -14.78 -3.92 -14.67
N CYS A 85 -13.46 -4.15 -14.66
CA CYS A 85 -12.73 -4.32 -13.40
C CYS A 85 -12.87 -3.03 -12.54
N ILE A 86 -13.38 -3.15 -11.31
CA ILE A 86 -13.78 -2.01 -10.48
C ILE A 86 -12.62 -1.03 -10.26
N ILE A 87 -11.40 -1.54 -10.05
CA ILE A 87 -10.20 -0.70 -9.91
C ILE A 87 -9.86 0.03 -11.21
N ASN A 88 -10.06 -0.59 -12.37
CA ASN A 88 -9.87 0.09 -13.65
C ASN A 88 -10.87 1.21 -13.85
N ASN A 89 -12.13 0.97 -13.50
CA ASN A 89 -13.17 2.00 -13.59
C ASN A 89 -12.81 3.19 -12.70
N PHE A 90 -12.37 2.94 -11.46
CA PHE A 90 -11.88 3.98 -10.57
C PHE A 90 -10.67 4.74 -11.14
N LEU A 91 -9.66 4.02 -11.62
CA LEU A 91 -8.43 4.63 -12.13
C LEU A 91 -8.66 5.46 -13.41
N ARG A 92 -9.63 5.11 -14.25
CA ARG A 92 -9.98 5.83 -15.49
C ARG A 92 -10.45 7.28 -15.25
N HIS A 93 -10.84 7.63 -14.02
CA HIS A 93 -11.21 9.01 -13.67
C HIS A 93 -10.00 9.94 -13.50
N PHE A 94 -8.79 9.40 -13.41
CA PHE A 94 -7.58 10.19 -13.25
C PHE A 94 -6.85 10.37 -14.59
N PRO A 95 -6.33 11.57 -14.88
CA PRO A 95 -5.75 11.88 -16.18
C PRO A 95 -4.44 11.15 -16.45
N TYR A 96 -3.66 10.85 -15.39
CA TYR A 96 -2.37 10.19 -15.48
C TYR A 96 -2.20 9.17 -14.36
N ILE A 97 -1.76 7.96 -14.72
CA ILE A 97 -1.52 6.86 -13.78
C ILE A 97 -0.10 6.34 -14.00
N LEU A 98 0.70 6.31 -12.94
CA LEU A 98 1.98 5.60 -12.90
C LEU A 98 1.76 4.21 -12.30
N ARG A 99 2.30 3.18 -12.96
CA ARG A 99 2.18 1.79 -12.54
C ARG A 99 3.46 1.02 -12.82
N ASN A 100 3.74 0.01 -11.99
CA ASN A 100 4.89 -0.85 -12.22
C ASN A 100 4.59 -1.84 -13.34
N CYS A 101 5.59 -2.09 -14.20
CA CYS A 101 5.43 -2.94 -15.37
C CYS A 101 5.98 -4.36 -15.18
N LYS A 102 6.66 -4.64 -14.07
CA LYS A 102 7.19 -5.96 -13.74
C LYS A 102 6.78 -6.41 -12.34
N PRO A 103 6.62 -7.72 -12.11
CA PRO A 103 6.34 -8.26 -10.80
C PRO A 103 7.57 -8.13 -9.89
N TYR A 104 7.33 -7.82 -8.62
CA TYR A 104 8.32 -7.77 -7.54
C TYR A 104 8.07 -8.82 -6.45
N GLN A 105 6.88 -9.43 -6.48
CA GLN A 105 6.52 -10.52 -5.61
C GLN A 105 6.57 -11.84 -6.38
N SER A 106 7.12 -12.87 -5.74
CA SER A 106 6.96 -14.25 -6.19
C SER A 106 5.50 -14.70 -6.07
N PRO A 107 4.92 -15.39 -7.07
CA PRO A 107 3.55 -15.90 -7.00
C PRO A 107 3.27 -16.82 -5.79
N LEU A 108 4.31 -17.41 -5.19
CA LEU A 108 4.21 -18.29 -4.02
C LEU A 108 4.36 -17.53 -2.70
N ALA A 109 4.84 -16.28 -2.73
CA ALA A 109 5.07 -15.48 -1.54
C ALA A 109 3.77 -14.84 -1.02
N LYS A 110 3.64 -14.74 0.31
CA LYS A 110 2.51 -14.10 1.01
C LYS A 110 2.88 -12.67 1.46
N THR A 111 3.44 -11.88 0.55
CA THR A 111 4.11 -10.60 0.84
C THR A 111 3.44 -9.37 0.21
N CYS A 112 2.36 -9.51 -0.57
CA CYS A 112 1.65 -8.39 -1.23
C CYS A 112 1.34 -7.20 -0.29
N ALA A 113 0.86 -7.46 0.92
CA ALA A 113 0.60 -6.42 1.91
C ALA A 113 1.88 -5.70 2.39
N HIS A 114 3.01 -6.43 2.52
CA HIS A 114 4.28 -5.83 2.94
C HIS A 114 4.82 -4.89 1.85
N HIS A 115 4.69 -5.32 0.59
CA HIS A 115 4.95 -4.51 -0.60
C HIS A 115 4.12 -3.22 -0.59
N CYS A 116 2.81 -3.30 -0.35
CA CYS A 116 1.92 -2.14 -0.25
C CYS A 116 2.33 -1.17 0.88
N ILE A 117 2.66 -1.70 2.06
CA ILE A 117 3.09 -0.90 3.21
C ILE A 117 4.40 -0.16 2.89
N CYS A 118 5.40 -0.86 2.34
CA CYS A 118 6.66 -0.24 1.94
C CYS A 118 6.43 0.86 0.90
N PHE A 119 5.65 0.58 -0.14
CA PHE A 119 5.33 1.55 -1.19
C PHE A 119 4.78 2.86 -0.61
N ILE A 120 3.73 2.79 0.20
CA ILE A 120 3.13 4.00 0.80
C ILE A 120 4.10 4.68 1.76
N PHE A 121 4.84 3.91 2.56
CA PHE A 121 5.83 4.46 3.50
C PHE A 121 6.89 5.30 2.78
N PHE A 122 7.47 4.82 1.70
CA PHE A 122 8.47 5.58 0.95
C PHE A 122 7.84 6.81 0.28
N LEU A 123 6.68 6.67 -0.39
CA LEU A 123 6.02 7.80 -1.05
C LEU A 123 5.56 8.89 -0.07
N SER A 124 5.15 8.52 1.16
CA SER A 124 4.83 9.48 2.21
C SER A 124 6.01 10.34 2.69
N GLN A 125 7.23 9.97 2.32
CA GLN A 125 8.47 10.67 2.67
C GLN A 125 9.11 11.36 1.45
N ASN A 126 8.29 11.76 0.49
CA ASN A 126 8.71 12.43 -0.75
C ASN A 126 9.57 11.55 -1.67
N CYS A 127 9.58 10.23 -1.49
CA CYS A 127 10.14 9.32 -2.49
C CYS A 127 9.20 9.27 -3.70
N THR A 128 9.72 9.56 -4.89
CA THR A 128 8.95 9.44 -6.13
C THR A 128 8.67 7.98 -6.45
N PHE A 129 7.64 7.74 -7.27
CA PHE A 129 7.34 6.41 -7.79
C PHE A 129 8.57 5.73 -8.41
N ASN A 130 9.27 6.44 -9.29
CA ASN A 130 10.43 5.89 -10.00
C ASN A 130 11.60 5.59 -9.04
N GLU A 131 11.82 6.39 -8.01
CA GLU A 131 12.83 6.09 -7.00
C GLU A 131 12.50 4.81 -6.23
N TYR A 132 11.24 4.62 -5.83
CA TYR A 132 10.80 3.39 -5.18
C TYR A 132 10.95 2.16 -6.09
N ILE A 133 10.55 2.27 -7.35
CA ILE A 133 10.75 1.21 -8.37
C ILE A 133 12.24 0.90 -8.54
N ASN A 134 13.08 1.92 -8.69
CA ASN A 134 14.53 1.75 -8.82
C ASN A 134 15.16 1.11 -7.57
N MET A 135 14.62 1.37 -6.38
CA MET A 135 15.05 0.71 -5.15
C MET A 135 14.74 -0.79 -5.21
N LEU A 136 13.50 -1.18 -5.55
CA LEU A 136 13.14 -2.58 -5.69
C LEU A 136 13.92 -3.29 -6.80
N ASP A 137 14.27 -2.58 -7.87
CA ASP A 137 15.07 -3.11 -8.99
C ASP A 137 16.48 -3.55 -8.59
N ARG A 138 17.03 -2.94 -7.54
CA ARG A 138 18.35 -3.26 -6.99
C ARG A 138 18.32 -4.41 -5.99
N GLU A 139 17.14 -4.80 -5.54
CA GLU A 139 16.98 -5.90 -4.58
C GLU A 139 17.00 -7.25 -5.30
N THR A 140 17.92 -8.12 -4.88
CA THR A 140 17.98 -9.51 -5.39
C THR A 140 16.79 -10.35 -4.90
N ASN A 141 16.19 -9.97 -3.76
CA ASN A 141 15.00 -10.61 -3.22
C ASN A 141 14.07 -9.54 -2.60
N PRO A 142 13.23 -8.89 -3.44
CA PRO A 142 12.33 -7.84 -2.98
C PRO A 142 11.34 -8.31 -1.90
N ASP A 143 10.86 -9.56 -1.97
CA ASP A 143 9.97 -10.15 -0.97
C ASP A 143 10.62 -10.21 0.42
N LEU A 144 11.87 -10.66 0.49
CA LEU A 144 12.62 -10.70 1.74
C LEU A 144 12.92 -9.30 2.27
N PHE A 145 13.24 -8.36 1.37
CA PHE A 145 13.48 -6.97 1.71
C PHE A 145 12.25 -6.33 2.38
N VAL A 146 11.09 -6.34 1.72
CA VAL A 146 9.87 -5.71 2.27
C VAL A 146 9.41 -6.40 3.54
N LYS A 147 9.56 -7.73 3.63
CA LYS A 147 9.21 -8.48 4.84
C LYS A 147 10.07 -8.02 6.03
N LYS A 148 11.40 -8.01 5.86
CA LYS A 148 12.32 -7.55 6.92
C LYS A 148 12.08 -6.09 7.30
N PHE A 149 11.77 -5.26 6.32
CA PHE A 149 11.48 -3.84 6.54
C PHE A 149 10.25 -3.65 7.43
N VAL A 150 9.13 -4.27 7.07
CA VAL A 150 7.88 -4.15 7.84
C VAL A 150 7.98 -4.85 9.20
N ASP A 151 8.65 -6.00 9.29
CA ASP A 151 8.94 -6.66 10.58
C ASP A 151 9.72 -5.72 11.51
N LYS A 152 10.66 -4.95 10.95
CA LYS A 152 11.41 -3.91 11.68
C LYS A 152 10.46 -2.79 12.14
N MET A 153 9.61 -2.25 11.27
CA MET A 153 8.61 -1.23 11.65
C MET A 153 7.75 -1.68 12.84
N ILE A 154 7.24 -2.91 12.78
CA ILE A 154 6.43 -3.52 13.82
C ILE A 154 7.21 -3.60 15.14
N LYS A 155 8.46 -4.06 15.11
CA LYS A 155 9.29 -4.20 16.31
C LYS A 155 9.59 -2.85 16.97
N TYR A 156 9.93 -1.82 16.20
CA TYR A 156 10.17 -0.49 16.75
C TYR A 156 8.93 0.08 17.42
N PHE A 157 7.75 -0.12 16.83
CA PHE A 157 6.48 0.31 17.44
C PHE A 157 6.22 -0.38 18.78
N PHE A 158 6.29 -1.71 18.84
CA PHE A 158 6.03 -2.43 20.10
C PHE A 158 7.08 -2.14 21.18
N CYS A 159 8.33 -1.89 20.79
CA CYS A 159 9.38 -1.55 21.75
C CYS A 159 9.20 -0.13 22.31
N SER A 160 8.81 0.83 21.46
CA SER A 160 8.54 2.22 21.90
C SER A 160 7.21 2.36 22.64
N SER A 161 6.19 1.56 22.33
CA SER A 161 4.92 1.52 23.08
C SER A 161 5.09 0.91 24.48
N ILE A 162 5.89 -0.16 24.62
CA ILE A 162 6.24 -0.73 25.94
C ILE A 162 7.05 0.27 26.77
N TYR A 163 7.98 1.00 26.13
CA TYR A 163 8.76 2.02 26.81
C TYR A 163 7.88 3.20 27.28
N TYR A 164 6.92 3.63 26.46
CA TYR A 164 5.93 4.63 26.86
C TYR A 164 5.02 4.13 27.99
N HIS A 165 4.55 2.87 27.94
CA HIS A 165 3.68 2.31 28.99
C HIS A 165 4.41 2.22 30.33
N ARG A 166 5.65 1.71 30.36
CA ARG A 166 6.47 1.64 31.58
C ARG A 166 6.90 3.01 32.12
N LYS A 167 7.04 4.02 31.27
CA LYS A 167 7.48 5.35 31.71
C LYS A 167 6.34 6.23 32.23
N TYR A 168 5.09 5.96 31.84
CA TYR A 168 3.98 6.88 32.07
C TYR A 168 2.71 6.25 32.66
N LEU A 169 2.65 4.93 32.86
CA LEU A 169 1.48 4.24 33.43
C LEU A 169 1.82 3.23 34.54
N ASP A 170 3.06 3.20 35.04
CA ASP A 170 3.35 2.58 36.33
C ASP A 170 2.83 3.51 37.45
N ILE A 171 1.55 3.33 37.79
CA ILE A 171 0.91 3.73 39.06
C ILE A 171 0.85 2.47 39.95
#